data_AF-A0A151A7B6-F1
#
_entry.id   AF-A0A151A7B6-F1
#
_cell.length_a   1.000
_cell.length_b   1.000
_cell.length_c   1.000
_cell.angle_alpha   90.00
_cell.angle_beta   90.00
_cell.angle_gamma   90.00
#
_symmetry.space_group_name_H-M   'P 1'
#
loop_
_entity.id
_entity.type
_entity.pdbx_description
1 polymer ?
#
loop_
_entity_poly.entity_id
_entity_poly.type
_entity_poly.pdbx_seq_one_letter_code
_entity_poly.pdbx_strand_id
1 'polypeptide(L)'
;MIDMYLYDDDETAQVQFVGFVGEESRYDLMLVQTDRHFGKTIVLNMQTNKFGIIGTDDLEEEGYIAYILGVNEAEGNELHAFLSEKIQ
;
A
#
# COMPACT_ATOMS: atom_id res chain seq x y z
N MET A 1 16.29 9.61 26.85
CA MET A 1 17.53 8.84 26.59
C MET A 1 17.09 7.52 26.01
N ILE A 2 17.60 7.13 24.84
CA ILE A 2 17.25 5.84 24.23
C ILE A 2 18.05 4.75 24.96
N ASP A 3 17.38 3.68 25.39
CA ASP A 3 17.95 2.59 26.21
C ASP A 3 18.70 1.55 25.36
N MET A 4 18.15 1.18 24.20
CA MET A 4 18.74 0.20 23.28
C MET A 4 18.22 0.38 21.85
N TYR A 5 19.07 0.11 20.85
CA TYR A 5 18.69 -0.07 19.45
C TYR A 5 18.64 -1.57 19.13
N LEU A 6 17.53 -2.05 18.56
CA LEU A 6 17.31 -3.48 18.30
C LEU A 6 17.96 -3.96 17.00
N TYR A 7 17.83 -3.17 15.93
CA TYR A 7 18.42 -3.44 14.61
C TYR A 7 18.48 -2.13 13.82
N ASP A 8 19.36 -2.10 12.83
CA ASP A 8 19.53 -1.02 11.85
C ASP A 8 19.99 -1.69 10.55
N ASP A 9 19.03 -1.97 9.66
CA ASP A 9 19.26 -2.71 8.42
C ASP A 9 19.02 -1.77 7.23
N ASP A 10 19.98 -1.71 6.31
CA ASP A 10 19.84 -1.04 5.03
C ASP A 10 19.52 -2.07 3.93
N GLU A 11 18.54 -1.75 3.09
CA GLU A 11 18.24 -2.53 1.90
C GLU A 11 17.94 -1.60 0.71
N THR A 12 18.28 -2.06 -0.49
CA THR A 12 17.84 -1.40 -1.72
C THR A 12 16.46 -1.94 -2.06
N ALA A 13 15.45 -1.06 -2.09
CA ALA A 13 14.09 -1.40 -2.47
C ALA A 13 13.68 -0.69 -3.77
N GLN A 14 12.79 -1.32 -4.53
CA GLN A 14 12.17 -0.64 -5.67
C GLN A 14 11.01 0.22 -5.16
N VAL A 15 11.00 1.49 -5.56
CA VAL A 15 9.94 2.45 -5.21
C VAL A 15 9.25 2.91 -6.48
N GLN A 16 7.92 2.87 -6.49
CA GLN A 16 7.10 3.41 -7.57
C GLN A 16 6.20 4.51 -7.02
N PHE A 17 6.20 5.66 -7.70
CA PHE A 17 5.22 6.73 -7.48
C PHE A 17 4.19 6.65 -8.58
N VAL A 18 2.92 6.48 -8.22
CA VAL A 18 1.84 6.31 -9.19
C VAL A 18 0.70 7.26 -8.85
N GLY A 19 0.24 8.00 -9.86
CA GLY A 19 -0.93 8.84 -9.77
C GLY A 19 -1.93 8.45 -10.84
N PHE A 20 -3.19 8.29 -10.47
CA PHE A 20 -4.26 8.01 -11.42
C PHE A 20 -5.57 8.66 -10.96
N VAL A 21 -6.53 8.75 -11.88
CA VAL A 21 -7.85 9.33 -11.64
C VAL A 21 -8.87 8.23 -11.93
N GLY A 22 -9.66 7.88 -10.93
CA GLY A 22 -10.83 7.01 -11.05
C GLY A 22 -12.11 7.81 -11.28
N GLU A 23 -13.24 7.14 -11.19
CA GLU A 23 -14.57 7.76 -11.25
C GLU A 23 -14.85 8.54 -9.96
N GLU A 24 -14.43 8.02 -8.80
CA GLU A 24 -14.68 8.64 -7.50
C GLU A 24 -13.70 9.76 -7.16
N SER A 25 -12.40 9.55 -7.42
CA SER A 25 -11.35 10.47 -6.96
C SER A 25 -10.05 10.38 -7.75
N ARG A 26 -9.12 11.29 -7.42
CA ARG A 26 -7.71 11.18 -7.81
C ARG A 26 -6.97 10.43 -6.70
N TYR A 27 -6.05 9.54 -7.07
CA TYR A 27 -5.20 8.81 -6.14
C TYR A 27 -3.73 9.08 -6.41
N ASP A 28 -2.95 9.24 -5.35
CA ASP A 28 -1.49 9.33 -5.40
C ASP A 28 -0.93 8.29 -4.42
N LEU A 29 -0.35 7.21 -4.94
CA LEU A 29 0.20 6.10 -4.16
C LEU A 29 1.72 6.01 -4.30
N MET A 30 2.35 5.48 -3.27
CA MET A 30 3.72 4.98 -3.31
C MET A 30 3.72 3.47 -3.05
N LEU A 31 4.32 2.71 -3.94
CA LEU A 31 4.52 1.27 -3.80
C LEU A 31 5.99 1.00 -3.49
N VAL A 32 6.26 0.27 -2.41
CA VAL A 32 7.62 -0.17 -2.07
C VAL A 32 7.68 -1.68 -2.09
N GLN A 33 8.55 -2.20 -2.96
CA GLN A 33 8.81 -3.62 -3.14
C GLN A 33 10.14 -3.96 -2.46
N THR A 34 10.05 -4.86 -1.48
CA THR A 34 11.16 -5.30 -0.63
C THR A 34 11.04 -6.78 -0.31
N ASP A 35 12.17 -7.44 -0.14
CA ASP A 35 12.25 -8.84 0.30
C ASP A 35 11.85 -9.01 1.77
N ARG A 36 11.84 -7.93 2.58
CA ARG A 36 11.52 -7.95 4.02
C ARG A 36 10.07 -8.37 4.32
N HIS A 37 9.18 -8.28 3.34
CA HIS A 37 7.75 -8.56 3.49
C HIS A 37 7.27 -9.78 2.69
N PHE A 38 8.17 -10.73 2.38
CA PHE A 38 7.83 -12.04 1.82
C PHE A 38 6.97 -11.97 0.55
N GLY A 39 7.29 -11.02 -0.34
CA GLY A 39 6.58 -10.81 -1.61
C GLY A 39 5.36 -9.87 -1.52
N LYS A 40 4.96 -9.44 -0.32
CA LYS A 40 3.93 -8.41 -0.15
C LYS A 40 4.49 -7.02 -0.48
N THR A 41 3.63 -6.13 -0.96
CA THR A 41 3.98 -4.75 -1.34
C THR A 41 3.57 -3.79 -0.23
N ILE A 42 4.45 -2.85 0.15
CA ILE A 42 4.03 -1.72 1.00
C ILE A 42 3.32 -0.72 0.11
N VAL A 43 2.04 -0.46 0.38
CA VAL A 43 1.20 0.49 -0.36
C VAL A 43 0.92 1.67 0.55
N LEU A 44 1.43 2.85 0.20
CA LEU A 44 1.17 4.09 0.91
C LEU A 44 0.20 4.95 0.11
N ASN A 45 -0.87 5.42 0.75
CA ASN A 45 -1.73 6.46 0.22
C ASN A 45 -1.20 7.83 0.68
N MET A 46 -0.69 8.61 -0.28
CA MET A 46 -0.02 9.89 0.00
C MET A 46 -1.00 10.99 0.40
N GLN A 47 -2.30 10.79 0.19
CA GLN A 47 -3.35 11.76 0.50
C GLN A 47 -3.91 11.57 1.92
N THR A 48 -3.91 10.33 2.42
CA THR A 48 -4.44 9.98 3.75
C THR A 48 -3.34 9.73 4.78
N ASN A 49 -2.08 9.66 4.35
CA ASN A 49 -0.92 9.26 5.16
C ASN A 49 -1.07 7.86 5.81
N LYS A 50 -1.92 7.02 5.23
CA LYS A 50 -2.12 5.62 5.63
C LYS A 50 -1.34 4.70 4.72
N PHE A 51 -0.95 3.54 5.25
CA PHE A 51 -0.30 2.50 4.46
C PHE A 51 -0.66 1.10 4.95
N GLY A 52 -0.56 0.14 4.05
CA GLY A 52 -0.69 -1.29 4.34
C GLY A 52 0.47 -2.08 3.73
N ILE A 53 0.77 -3.24 4.31
CA ILE A 53 1.59 -4.28 3.66
C ILE A 53 0.60 -5.25 3.04
N ILE A 54 0.49 -5.23 1.71
CA ILE A 54 -0.62 -5.84 0.97
C ILE A 54 -0.09 -6.95 0.06
N GLY A 55 -0.61 -8.15 0.26
CA GLY A 55 -0.47 -9.31 -0.62
C GLY A 55 -1.76 -9.61 -1.38
N THR A 56 -1.73 -10.71 -2.14
CA THR A 56 -2.90 -11.16 -2.92
C THR A 56 -4.04 -11.64 -2.02
N ASP A 57 -3.71 -12.22 -0.86
CA ASP A 57 -4.66 -12.64 0.17
C ASP A 57 -5.42 -11.46 0.79
N ASP A 58 -4.72 -10.34 1.02
CA ASP A 58 -5.33 -9.12 1.56
C ASP A 58 -6.33 -8.46 0.59
N LEU A 59 -6.18 -8.69 -0.73
CA LEU A 59 -7.12 -8.20 -1.74
C LEU A 59 -8.45 -8.98 -1.71
N GLU A 60 -8.46 -10.21 -1.20
CA GLU A 60 -9.67 -11.03 -1.10
C GLU A 60 -10.55 -10.64 0.10
N GLU A 61 -10.03 -9.85 1.05
CA GLU A 61 -10.78 -9.42 2.23
C GLU A 61 -11.65 -8.19 1.91
N GLU A 62 -12.98 -8.40 1.94
CA GLU A 62 -13.97 -7.37 1.65
C GLU A 62 -13.78 -6.13 2.55
N GLY A 63 -13.63 -4.95 1.92
CA GLY A 63 -13.46 -3.67 2.61
C GLY A 63 -12.07 -3.41 3.21
N TYR A 64 -11.15 -4.38 3.18
CA TYR A 64 -9.82 -4.22 3.79
C TYR A 64 -9.02 -3.07 3.16
N ILE A 65 -9.02 -2.95 1.83
CA ILE A 65 -8.30 -1.89 1.11
C ILE A 65 -8.80 -0.50 1.50
N ALA A 66 -10.12 -0.33 1.59
CA ALA A 66 -10.71 0.93 2.03
C ALA A 66 -10.28 1.28 3.46
N TYR A 67 -10.39 0.29 4.36
CA TYR A 67 -10.01 0.44 5.77
C TYR A 67 -8.52 0.80 5.94
N ILE A 68 -7.62 0.03 5.34
CA ILE A 68 -6.18 0.16 5.57
C ILE A 68 -5.59 1.40 4.89
N LEU A 69 -6.15 1.82 3.75
CA LEU A 69 -5.72 3.03 3.03
C LEU A 69 -6.51 4.29 3.44
N GLY A 70 -7.47 4.15 4.35
CA GLY A 70 -8.20 5.26 4.95
C GLY A 70 -9.12 6.02 3.99
N VAL A 71 -9.79 5.30 3.09
CA VAL A 71 -10.70 5.84 2.10
C VAL A 71 -12.11 5.27 2.29
N ASN A 72 -13.10 5.80 1.58
CA ASN A 72 -14.44 5.22 1.60
C ASN A 72 -14.52 3.93 0.75
N GLU A 73 -15.63 3.21 0.81
CA GLU A 73 -15.80 1.92 0.13
C GLU A 73 -15.70 2.02 -1.40
N ALA A 74 -16.27 3.06 -2.01
CA ALA A 74 -16.23 3.26 -3.46
C ALA A 74 -14.79 3.54 -3.93
N GLU A 75 -14.08 4.43 -3.23
CA GLU A 75 -12.65 4.68 -3.47
C GLU A 75 -11.81 3.40 -3.24
N GLY A 76 -12.14 2.62 -2.22
CA GLY A 76 -11.47 1.36 -1.90
C GLY A 76 -11.62 0.32 -3.03
N ASN A 77 -12.77 0.26 -3.70
CA ASN A 77 -13.00 -0.62 -4.83
C ASN A 77 -12.14 -0.23 -6.05
N GLU A 78 -11.97 1.07 -6.32
CA GLU A 78 -11.08 1.54 -7.40
C GLU A 78 -9.62 1.24 -7.09
N LEU A 79 -9.20 1.47 -5.84
CA LEU A 79 -7.85 1.11 -5.36
C LEU A 79 -7.63 -0.40 -5.45
N HIS A 80 -8.61 -1.22 -5.05
CA HIS A 80 -8.54 -2.68 -5.14
C HIS A 80 -8.34 -3.13 -6.60
N ALA A 81 -9.10 -2.56 -7.55
CA ALA A 81 -8.96 -2.89 -8.97
C ALA A 81 -7.54 -2.58 -9.48
N PHE A 82 -7.03 -1.38 -9.16
CA PHE A 82 -5.65 -1.01 -9.50
C PHE A 82 -4.61 -1.94 -8.87
N LEU A 83 -4.73 -2.25 -7.58
CA LEU A 83 -3.78 -3.09 -6.87
C LEU A 83 -3.81 -4.54 -7.37
N SER A 84 -4.97 -5.05 -7.78
CA SER A 84 -5.12 -6.37 -8.38
C SER A 84 -4.32 -6.52 -9.69
N GLU A 85 -4.18 -5.45 -10.47
CA GLU A 85 -3.36 -5.45 -11.68
C GLU A 85 -1.85 -5.30 -11.39
N LYS A 86 -1.49 -4.75 -10.22
CA LYS A 86 -0.11 -4.39 -9.87
C LYS A 86 0.60 -5.41 -8.98
N ILE A 87 -0.12 -6.10 -8.10
CA ILE A 87 0.43 -7.01 -7.08
C ILE A 87 0.33 -8.49 -7.51
N GLN A 88 -0.24 -8.77 -8.70
CA GLN A 88 -0.16 -10.10 -9.34
C GLN A 88 1.24 -10.43 -9.86
#